data_AF-A0A8J7QR16-F1
#
_entry.id   AF-A0A8J7QR16-F1
#
_cell.length_a   1.000
_cell.length_b   1.000
_cell.length_c   1.000
_cell.angle_alpha   90.00
_cell.angle_beta   90.00
_cell.angle_gamma   90.00
#
_symmetry.space_group_name_H-M   'P 1'
#
loop_
_entity.id
_entity.type
_entity.pdbx_description
1 polymer ?
#
loop_
_entity_poly.entity_id
_entity_poly.type
_entity_poly.pdbx_seq_one_letter_code
_entity_poly.pdbx_strand_id
1 'polypeptide(L)'
;MAQPSGFPSRKRRYRRYAKQPVEKELPKIFFCGDPHGEFAHINEAAIEHRPVAMVILGDLQPPDDLDVVLAPALEVTEIWWIPGNHDTDTEEIYDRLWRNGLVEHNIHGKVVTIAGIKIAGLGGVFRGQIWMPDGEPNYRSAASFVRRSGRSNLWRGGLPRRHRSSIFPSVYDNLATQKADVLVTHEAAGCHKKGFDAIDRLGKALHVKWIFHGHQHEDRDFGLYKGMHVRAVGYRGIVDLQGNDIVEAQIDPRDLLIMQQACDEPAPEVFDTIYSQPVVDFHSYRSPNPYRMDREANRSKRNWNRSQRQDKERDCRKVNEAKSQASQDLPPKKDKYL
;
A
#
# COMPACT_ATOMS: atom_id res chain seq x y z
N MET A 1 -68.62 -59.52 -34.27
CA MET A 1 -67.22 -59.59 -33.78
C MET A 1 -66.67 -58.18 -33.79
N ALA A 2 -66.45 -57.60 -32.61
CA ALA A 2 -65.88 -56.27 -32.42
C ALA A 2 -64.39 -56.41 -32.06
N GLN A 3 -63.54 -55.55 -32.63
CA GLN A 3 -62.22 -55.20 -32.10
C GLN A 3 -62.00 -53.69 -32.37
N PRO A 4 -61.59 -52.88 -31.37
CA PRO A 4 -61.61 -51.43 -31.46
C PRO A 4 -60.26 -50.82 -31.86
N SER A 5 -60.37 -49.61 -32.40
CA SER A 5 -59.30 -48.68 -32.77
C SER A 5 -58.43 -48.26 -31.58
N GLY A 6 -57.11 -48.44 -31.70
CA GLY A 6 -56.13 -47.91 -30.77
C GLY A 6 -55.80 -46.45 -31.07
N PHE A 7 -56.13 -45.55 -30.14
CA PHE A 7 -55.67 -44.16 -30.14
C PHE A 7 -54.20 -44.07 -29.65
N PRO A 8 -53.32 -43.26 -30.25
CA PRO A 8 -52.00 -43.02 -29.71
C PRO A 8 -52.07 -42.10 -28.48
N SER A 9 -51.56 -42.60 -27.35
CA SER A 9 -51.49 -41.87 -26.08
C SER A 9 -50.60 -40.62 -26.21
N ARG A 10 -51.19 -39.43 -26.12
CA ARG A 10 -50.46 -38.16 -25.94
C ARG A 10 -49.77 -38.17 -24.58
N LYS A 11 -48.44 -38.42 -24.56
CA LYS A 11 -47.61 -38.18 -23.37
C LYS A 11 -47.64 -36.68 -23.03
N ARG A 12 -48.40 -36.31 -22.00
CA ARG A 12 -48.35 -34.98 -21.39
C ARG A 12 -46.95 -34.77 -20.82
N ARG A 13 -46.11 -34.00 -21.52
CA ARG A 13 -44.87 -33.45 -20.95
C ARG A 13 -45.27 -32.44 -19.87
N TYR A 14 -45.04 -32.80 -18.62
CA TYR A 14 -45.07 -31.83 -17.52
C TYR A 14 -44.02 -30.76 -17.81
N ARG A 15 -44.50 -29.55 -18.13
CA ARG A 15 -43.67 -28.35 -18.19
C ARG A 15 -43.19 -28.10 -16.76
N ARG A 16 -41.95 -28.48 -16.44
CA ARG A 16 -41.30 -28.02 -15.21
C ARG A 16 -41.26 -26.50 -15.32
N TYR A 17 -42.02 -25.82 -14.46
CA TYR A 17 -41.83 -24.39 -14.25
C TYR A 17 -40.39 -24.23 -13.79
N ALA A 18 -39.54 -23.68 -14.66
CA ALA A 18 -38.22 -23.23 -14.26
C ALA A 18 -38.46 -22.18 -13.17
N LYS A 19 -38.03 -22.48 -11.94
CA LYS A 19 -37.98 -21.46 -10.89
C LYS A 19 -37.18 -20.30 -11.47
N GLN A 20 -37.78 -19.11 -11.49
CA GLN A 20 -37.01 -17.91 -11.79
C GLN A 20 -35.81 -17.87 -10.84
N PRO A 21 -34.60 -17.54 -11.33
CA PRO A 21 -33.47 -17.38 -10.43
C PRO A 21 -33.84 -16.31 -9.42
N VAL A 22 -33.89 -16.69 -8.14
CA VAL A 22 -33.94 -15.73 -7.06
C VAL A 22 -32.63 -14.95 -7.18
N GLU A 23 -32.70 -13.66 -7.51
CA GLU A 23 -31.52 -12.80 -7.46
C GLU A 23 -30.97 -12.90 -6.04
N LYS A 24 -29.81 -13.54 -5.90
CA LYS A 24 -29.11 -13.59 -4.62
C LYS A 24 -28.65 -12.18 -4.32
N GLU A 25 -29.22 -11.59 -3.28
CA GLU A 25 -28.73 -10.35 -2.70
C GLU A 25 -27.24 -10.54 -2.37
N LEU A 26 -26.42 -9.60 -2.83
CA LEU A 26 -24.98 -9.63 -2.60
C LEU A 26 -24.72 -9.39 -1.10
N PRO A 27 -23.71 -10.06 -0.50
CA PRO A 27 -23.40 -9.85 0.90
C PRO A 27 -22.92 -8.42 1.14
N LYS A 28 -23.28 -7.85 2.29
CA LYS A 28 -22.78 -6.55 2.73
C LYS A 28 -21.30 -6.68 3.13
N ILE A 29 -20.41 -6.32 2.21
CA ILE A 29 -18.97 -6.26 2.44
C ILE A 29 -18.53 -4.85 2.13
N PHE A 30 -17.81 -4.22 3.06
CA PHE A 30 -17.34 -2.84 2.90
C PHE A 30 -15.83 -2.78 2.65
N PHE A 31 -15.39 -1.75 1.93
CA PHE A 31 -14.00 -1.48 1.61
C PHE A 31 -13.64 -0.09 2.12
N CYS A 32 -12.60 0.00 2.95
CA CYS A 32 -12.24 1.21 3.69
C CYS A 32 -10.93 1.79 3.14
N GLY A 33 -10.97 3.04 2.69
CA GLY A 33 -9.82 3.75 2.13
C GLY A 33 -8.99 4.45 3.20
N ASP A 34 -7.68 4.23 3.16
CA ASP A 34 -6.62 5.03 3.78
C ASP A 34 -6.98 5.70 5.13
N PRO A 35 -7.10 4.93 6.24
CA PRO A 35 -7.53 5.46 7.54
C PRO A 35 -6.57 6.50 8.14
N HIS A 36 -5.27 6.34 7.90
CA HIS A 36 -4.20 7.22 8.39
C HIS A 36 -4.32 7.52 9.89
N GLY A 37 -4.42 6.47 10.70
CA GLY A 37 -4.46 6.55 12.15
C GLY A 37 -5.81 6.91 12.76
N GLU A 38 -6.85 7.16 11.96
CA GLU A 38 -8.21 7.40 12.43
C GLU A 38 -9.10 6.19 12.12
N PHE A 39 -9.88 5.74 13.10
CA PHE A 39 -10.67 4.52 13.00
C PHE A 39 -12.10 4.67 13.52
N ALA A 40 -12.47 5.84 14.06
CA ALA A 40 -13.83 6.11 14.52
C ALA A 40 -14.87 5.83 13.43
N HIS A 41 -14.64 6.38 12.22
CA HIS A 41 -15.52 6.17 11.06
C HIS A 41 -15.72 4.69 10.68
N ILE A 42 -14.68 3.85 10.82
CA ILE A 42 -14.78 2.40 10.57
C ILE A 42 -15.60 1.72 11.66
N ASN A 43 -15.33 2.04 12.93
CA ASN A 43 -16.05 1.49 14.07
C ASN A 43 -17.54 1.88 14.05
N GLU A 44 -17.84 3.16 13.76
CA GLU A 44 -19.20 3.68 13.65
C GLU A 44 -19.96 2.99 12.52
N ALA A 45 -19.38 2.92 11.31
CA ALA A 45 -20.00 2.23 10.17
C ALA A 45 -20.23 0.74 10.43
N ALA A 46 -19.31 0.07 11.13
CA ALA A 46 -19.48 -1.33 11.52
C ALA A 46 -20.70 -1.53 12.44
N ILE A 47 -20.84 -0.69 13.46
CA ILE A 47 -21.94 -0.76 14.44
C ILE A 47 -23.29 -0.44 13.78
N GLU A 48 -23.31 0.59 12.94
CA GLU A 48 -24.52 1.07 12.28
C GLU A 48 -25.04 0.05 11.26
N HIS A 49 -24.18 -0.39 10.33
CA HIS A 49 -24.61 -1.17 9.18
C HIS A 49 -24.46 -2.68 9.36
N ARG A 50 -23.65 -3.12 10.33
CA ARG A 50 -23.32 -4.53 10.61
C ARG A 50 -23.02 -5.32 9.32
N PRO A 51 -22.04 -4.89 8.51
CA PRO A 51 -21.63 -5.66 7.34
C PRO A 51 -21.10 -7.03 7.78
N VAL A 52 -21.10 -8.00 6.87
CA VAL A 52 -20.53 -9.32 7.16
C VAL A 52 -19.00 -9.22 7.31
N ALA A 53 -18.37 -8.34 6.54
CA ALA A 53 -16.95 -8.03 6.68
C ALA A 53 -16.62 -6.62 6.19
N MET A 54 -15.49 -6.10 6.65
CA MET A 54 -14.86 -4.88 6.15
C MET A 54 -13.40 -5.17 5.78
N VAL A 55 -12.94 -4.59 4.67
CA VAL A 55 -11.57 -4.76 4.17
C VAL A 55 -10.87 -3.40 4.08
N ILE A 56 -9.82 -3.21 4.86
CA ILE A 56 -9.05 -1.95 4.90
C ILE A 56 -7.94 -1.97 3.84
N LEU A 57 -7.89 -0.93 3.00
CA LEU A 57 -7.10 -0.86 1.76
C LEU A 57 -5.69 -0.28 1.93
N GLY A 58 -5.10 -0.42 3.11
CA GLY A 58 -3.76 0.08 3.41
C GLY A 58 -3.74 1.41 4.15
N ASP A 59 -2.52 1.85 4.48
CA ASP A 59 -2.22 3.09 5.22
C ASP A 59 -3.04 3.22 6.51
N LEU A 60 -3.02 2.14 7.30
CA LEU A 60 -3.75 1.99 8.54
C LEU A 60 -3.15 2.89 9.63
N GLN A 61 -1.83 2.83 9.81
CA GLN A 61 -1.06 3.61 10.80
C GLN A 61 -1.71 3.70 12.20
N PRO A 62 -2.09 2.58 12.84
CA PRO A 62 -2.91 2.63 14.04
C PRO A 62 -2.20 3.29 15.24
N PRO A 63 -2.92 4.10 16.04
CA PRO A 63 -2.37 4.79 17.21
C PRO A 63 -2.09 3.86 18.40
N ASP A 64 -2.62 2.63 18.38
CA ASP A 64 -2.36 1.52 19.30
C ASP A 64 -2.39 0.19 18.51
N ASP A 65 -2.32 -0.96 19.16
CA ASP A 65 -2.49 -2.25 18.50
C ASP A 65 -3.82 -2.29 17.73
N LEU A 66 -3.78 -2.77 16.48
CA LEU A 66 -4.92 -2.67 15.56
C LEU A 66 -6.22 -3.29 16.10
N ASP A 67 -6.13 -4.38 16.84
CA ASP A 67 -7.27 -5.05 17.49
C ASP A 67 -7.87 -4.25 18.64
N VAL A 68 -7.05 -3.48 19.36
CA VAL A 68 -7.53 -2.53 20.38
C VAL A 68 -8.29 -1.38 19.72
N VAL A 69 -7.72 -0.80 18.67
CA VAL A 69 -8.31 0.35 17.97
C VAL A 69 -9.63 -0.01 17.25
N LEU A 70 -9.73 -1.25 16.75
CA LEU A 70 -10.92 -1.77 16.07
C LEU A 70 -11.83 -2.63 16.96
N ALA A 71 -11.62 -2.63 18.28
CA ALA A 71 -12.42 -3.44 19.20
C ALA A 71 -13.94 -3.28 18.99
N PRO A 72 -14.50 -2.07 18.79
CA PRO A 72 -15.94 -1.92 18.54
C PRO A 72 -16.41 -2.59 17.24
N ALA A 73 -15.65 -2.48 16.15
CA ALA A 73 -16.01 -3.14 14.89
C ALA A 73 -15.91 -4.68 15.00
N LEU A 74 -14.89 -5.19 15.69
CA LEU A 74 -14.66 -6.63 15.86
C LEU A 74 -15.79 -7.34 16.63
N GLU A 75 -16.61 -6.62 17.40
CA GLU A 75 -17.80 -7.17 18.06
C GLU A 75 -18.93 -7.51 17.09
N VAL A 76 -18.97 -6.89 15.91
CA VAL A 76 -20.13 -6.93 15.02
C VAL A 76 -19.81 -7.33 13.58
N THR A 77 -18.53 -7.36 13.18
CA THR A 77 -18.12 -7.70 11.81
C THR A 77 -16.72 -8.32 11.75
N GLU A 78 -16.40 -9.04 10.68
CA GLU A 78 -15.04 -9.48 10.40
C GLU A 78 -14.21 -8.35 9.78
N ILE A 79 -13.03 -8.08 10.33
CA ILE A 79 -12.08 -7.12 9.74
C ILE A 79 -10.98 -7.86 9.00
N TRP A 80 -10.73 -7.47 7.76
CA TRP A 80 -9.60 -7.89 6.94
C TRP A 80 -8.80 -6.68 6.48
N TRP A 81 -7.54 -6.87 6.11
CA TRP A 81 -6.72 -5.74 5.68
C TRP A 81 -5.61 -6.15 4.72
N ILE A 82 -5.16 -5.16 3.97
CA ILE A 82 -3.90 -5.18 3.22
C ILE A 82 -3.03 -4.01 3.72
N PRO A 83 -1.70 -4.13 3.75
CA PRO A 83 -0.83 -3.01 4.10
C PRO A 83 -0.80 -1.97 2.98
N GLY A 84 -0.55 -0.71 3.34
CA GLY A 84 -0.14 0.36 2.44
C GLY A 84 1.34 0.68 2.55
N ASN A 85 1.78 1.82 1.99
CA ASN A 85 3.18 2.20 2.08
C ASN A 85 3.58 2.77 3.45
N HIS A 86 2.66 3.42 4.16
CA HIS A 86 2.92 4.07 5.44
C HIS A 86 2.93 3.10 6.63
N ASP A 87 2.39 1.90 6.45
CA ASP A 87 2.35 0.85 7.48
C ASP A 87 3.74 0.28 7.86
N THR A 88 4.79 0.77 7.21
CA THR A 88 6.18 0.38 7.48
C THR A 88 7.09 1.57 7.77
N ASP A 89 6.52 2.76 8.00
CA ASP A 89 7.29 3.98 8.22
C ASP A 89 8.07 3.93 9.52
N THR A 90 7.45 3.47 10.61
CA THR A 90 8.08 3.35 11.92
C THR A 90 8.00 1.92 12.46
N GLU A 91 8.83 1.62 13.45
CA GLU A 91 8.84 0.31 14.11
C GLU A 91 7.54 0.07 14.90
N GLU A 92 7.01 1.13 15.50
CA GLU A 92 5.79 1.14 16.30
C GLU A 92 4.57 0.81 15.44
N ILE A 93 4.41 1.48 14.29
CA ILE A 93 3.32 1.18 13.34
C ILE A 93 3.39 -0.27 12.87
N TYR A 94 4.59 -0.75 12.53
CA TYR A 94 4.77 -2.12 12.10
C TYR A 94 4.38 -3.13 13.20
N ASP A 95 4.82 -2.90 14.44
CA ASP A 95 4.56 -3.82 15.54
C ASP A 95 3.06 -3.89 15.86
N ARG A 96 2.34 -2.76 15.83
CA ARG A 96 0.88 -2.67 16.03
C ARG A 96 0.04 -3.34 14.95
N LEU A 97 0.63 -3.71 13.82
CA LEU A 97 -0.04 -4.39 12.72
C LEU A 97 0.34 -5.87 12.63
N TRP A 98 1.61 -6.22 12.87
CA TRP A 98 2.14 -7.56 12.63
C TRP A 98 2.42 -8.38 13.89
N ARG A 99 2.14 -7.87 15.10
CA ARG A 99 2.40 -8.60 16.36
C ARG A 99 1.16 -8.85 17.22
N ASN A 100 -0.03 -8.63 16.69
CA ASN A 100 -1.30 -8.89 17.39
C ASN A 100 -2.13 -9.99 16.70
N GLY A 101 -3.35 -10.23 17.21
CA GLY A 101 -4.25 -11.27 16.71
C GLY A 101 -4.73 -11.05 15.27
N LEU A 102 -4.74 -9.81 14.77
CA LEU A 102 -5.20 -9.49 13.42
C LEU A 102 -4.15 -9.70 12.33
N VAL A 103 -2.95 -10.17 12.67
CA VAL A 103 -1.93 -10.50 11.66
C VAL A 103 -2.40 -11.56 10.66
N GLU A 104 -3.23 -12.51 11.10
CA GLU A 104 -3.79 -13.57 10.24
C GLU A 104 -4.86 -13.02 9.28
N HIS A 105 -5.43 -11.86 9.60
CA HIS A 105 -6.43 -11.17 8.78
C HIS A 105 -5.79 -10.27 7.71
N ASN A 106 -4.45 -10.26 7.63
CA ASN A 106 -3.72 -9.68 6.51
C ASN A 106 -3.82 -10.59 5.28
N ILE A 107 -4.45 -10.09 4.22
CA ILE A 107 -4.68 -10.83 2.98
C ILE A 107 -3.73 -10.49 1.84
N HIS A 108 -2.65 -9.74 2.10
CA HIS A 108 -1.60 -9.52 1.10
C HIS A 108 -1.03 -10.84 0.56
N GLY A 109 -1.14 -11.03 -0.75
CA GLY A 109 -0.70 -12.24 -1.45
C GLY A 109 -1.62 -13.45 -1.24
N LYS A 110 -2.81 -13.27 -0.67
CA LYS A 110 -3.76 -14.35 -0.35
C LYS A 110 -5.12 -14.10 -1.00
N VAL A 111 -5.89 -15.18 -1.13
CA VAL A 111 -7.32 -15.14 -1.44
C VAL A 111 -8.07 -15.71 -0.24
N VAL A 112 -9.06 -14.98 0.25
CA VAL A 112 -9.97 -15.41 1.32
C VAL A 112 -11.40 -15.51 0.79
N THR A 113 -12.24 -16.33 1.41
CA THR A 113 -13.65 -16.45 1.05
C THR A 113 -14.52 -15.92 2.18
N ILE A 114 -15.28 -14.86 1.89
CA ILE A 114 -16.15 -14.17 2.85
C ILE A 114 -17.58 -14.21 2.29
N ALA A 115 -18.52 -14.79 3.03
CA ALA A 115 -19.92 -14.92 2.60
C ALA A 115 -20.10 -15.50 1.17
N GLY A 116 -19.18 -16.38 0.75
CA GLY A 116 -19.18 -16.99 -0.59
C GLY A 116 -18.52 -16.16 -1.69
N ILE A 117 -17.99 -14.98 -1.39
CA ILE A 117 -17.21 -14.12 -2.29
C ILE A 117 -15.72 -14.32 -2.05
N LYS A 118 -14.95 -14.58 -3.11
CA LYS A 118 -13.50 -14.70 -3.03
C LYS A 118 -12.84 -13.33 -3.20
N ILE A 119 -12.10 -12.90 -2.19
CA ILE A 119 -11.38 -11.61 -2.18
C ILE A 119 -9.88 -11.88 -2.19
N ALA A 120 -9.21 -11.41 -3.24
CA ALA A 120 -7.75 -11.40 -3.38
C ALA A 120 -7.18 -10.09 -2.85
N GLY A 121 -6.10 -10.15 -2.06
CA GLY A 121 -5.41 -8.97 -1.57
C GLY A 121 -4.03 -8.77 -2.19
N LEU A 122 -3.77 -7.59 -2.75
CA LEU A 122 -2.43 -7.14 -3.13
C LEU A 122 -2.10 -5.81 -2.44
N GLY A 123 -1.73 -5.90 -1.16
CA GLY A 123 -1.20 -4.76 -0.42
C GLY A 123 0.21 -4.33 -0.81
N GLY A 124 0.64 -3.23 -0.22
CA GLY A 124 1.93 -2.61 -0.43
C GLY A 124 1.98 -1.85 -1.75
N VAL A 125 3.20 -1.47 -2.13
CA VAL A 125 3.46 -0.64 -3.31
C VAL A 125 4.59 -1.20 -4.16
N PHE A 126 4.60 -0.83 -5.43
CA PHE A 126 5.72 -1.15 -6.30
C PHE A 126 6.92 -0.26 -5.95
N ARG A 127 8.11 -0.87 -5.88
CA ARG A 127 9.35 -0.13 -5.55
C ARG A 127 10.43 -0.56 -6.51
N GLY A 128 11.00 0.37 -7.27
CA GLY A 128 12.02 0.04 -8.27
C GLY A 128 13.26 -0.67 -7.73
N GLN A 129 13.60 -0.49 -6.46
CA GLN A 129 14.67 -1.27 -5.81
C GLN A 129 14.36 -2.78 -5.77
N ILE A 130 13.08 -3.16 -5.74
CA ILE A 130 12.60 -4.54 -5.79
C ILE A 130 12.17 -4.89 -7.22
N TRP A 131 11.14 -4.19 -7.69
CA TRP A 131 10.50 -4.38 -8.98
C TRP A 131 9.58 -3.18 -9.27
N MET A 132 9.76 -2.56 -10.44
CA MET A 132 8.71 -1.78 -11.09
C MET A 132 8.10 -2.65 -12.19
N PRO A 133 6.76 -2.70 -12.30
CA PRO A 133 6.08 -3.35 -13.42
C PRO A 133 6.65 -2.99 -14.80
N ASP A 134 6.54 -3.94 -15.73
CA ASP A 134 7.04 -3.88 -17.12
C ASP A 134 8.57 -3.82 -17.27
N GLY A 135 9.31 -3.62 -16.17
CA GLY A 135 10.75 -3.78 -16.08
C GLY A 135 11.18 -5.13 -15.49
N GLU A 136 12.45 -5.46 -15.68
CA GLU A 136 13.07 -6.63 -15.04
C GLU A 136 13.15 -6.44 -13.51
N PRO A 137 12.75 -7.44 -12.71
CA PRO A 137 12.83 -7.33 -11.26
C PRO A 137 14.28 -7.42 -10.77
N ASN A 138 14.67 -6.47 -9.92
CA ASN A 138 15.95 -6.54 -9.21
C ASN A 138 15.97 -7.74 -8.26
N TYR A 139 14.84 -8.04 -7.59
CA TYR A 139 14.66 -9.17 -6.68
C TYR A 139 13.35 -9.90 -6.93
N ARG A 140 13.43 -11.21 -7.16
CA ARG A 140 12.24 -12.05 -7.41
C ARG A 140 11.37 -12.23 -6.16
N SER A 141 12.01 -12.38 -4.99
CA SER A 141 11.31 -12.65 -3.73
C SER A 141 12.01 -12.02 -2.52
N ALA A 142 11.29 -11.89 -1.42
CA ALA A 142 11.82 -11.46 -0.12
C ALA A 142 13.06 -12.28 0.30
N ALA A 143 12.99 -13.61 0.16
CA ALA A 143 14.11 -14.51 0.45
C ALA A 143 15.32 -14.23 -0.45
N SER A 144 15.10 -13.94 -1.74
CA SER A 144 16.18 -13.57 -2.67
C SER A 144 16.84 -12.24 -2.31
N PHE A 145 16.08 -11.31 -1.73
CA PHE A 145 16.58 -10.03 -1.22
C PHE A 145 17.47 -10.25 0.00
N VAL A 146 16.97 -10.97 1.01
CA VAL A 146 17.70 -11.24 2.24
C VAL A 146 19.02 -11.97 1.95
N ARG A 147 19.00 -12.99 1.08
CA ARG A 147 20.21 -13.77 0.72
C ARG A 147 21.31 -12.94 0.06
N ARG A 148 20.94 -11.93 -0.74
CA ARG A 148 21.90 -11.07 -1.44
C ARG A 148 22.24 -9.79 -0.66
N SER A 149 21.51 -9.50 0.41
CA SER A 149 21.73 -8.34 1.24
C SER A 149 22.80 -8.61 2.29
N GLY A 150 23.71 -7.66 2.49
CA GLY A 150 24.64 -7.71 3.61
C GLY A 150 23.89 -7.62 4.95
N ARG A 151 24.46 -8.18 6.02
CA ARG A 151 23.85 -8.22 7.37
C ARG A 151 23.42 -6.84 7.89
N SER A 152 24.16 -5.78 7.56
CA SER A 152 23.83 -4.40 7.96
C SER A 152 22.54 -3.86 7.33
N ASN A 153 22.06 -4.49 6.25
CA ASN A 153 20.84 -4.11 5.55
C ASN A 153 19.65 -4.96 6.00
N LEU A 154 19.79 -5.84 6.98
CA LEU A 154 18.69 -6.64 7.49
C LEU A 154 18.07 -5.97 8.72
N TRP A 155 16.75 -5.95 8.80
CA TRP A 155 16.04 -5.49 9.99
C TRP A 155 15.42 -6.69 10.70
N ARG A 156 15.78 -6.87 11.98
CA ARG A 156 15.41 -8.02 12.81
C ARG A 156 15.67 -9.37 12.11
N GLY A 157 16.81 -9.48 11.43
CA GLY A 157 17.24 -10.69 10.71
C GLY A 157 16.54 -10.97 9.37
N GLY A 158 15.63 -10.09 8.94
CA GLY A 158 14.88 -10.24 7.68
C GLY A 158 14.93 -9.00 6.79
N LEU A 159 13.88 -8.81 5.99
CA LEU A 159 13.75 -7.64 5.12
C LEU A 159 13.88 -6.33 5.92
N PRO A 160 14.52 -5.28 5.35
CA PRO A 160 14.32 -3.91 5.79
C PRO A 160 12.85 -3.62 5.97
N ARG A 161 12.49 -2.88 7.03
CA ARG A 161 11.10 -2.53 7.34
C ARG A 161 10.33 -1.99 6.13
N ARG A 162 10.92 -1.02 5.42
CA ARG A 162 10.38 -0.44 4.16
C ARG A 162 9.99 -1.48 3.09
N HIS A 163 10.68 -2.62 3.04
CA HIS A 163 10.41 -3.66 2.05
C HIS A 163 9.38 -4.70 2.51
N ARG A 164 8.86 -4.59 3.73
CA ARG A 164 7.74 -5.42 4.19
C ARG A 164 6.40 -5.02 3.57
N SER A 165 6.31 -3.79 3.04
CA SER A 165 5.20 -3.27 2.22
C SER A 165 5.57 -3.16 0.73
N SER A 166 6.60 -3.87 0.26
CA SER A 166 6.93 -3.90 -1.17
C SER A 166 6.29 -5.09 -1.87
N ILE A 167 5.70 -4.85 -3.04
CA ILE A 167 5.18 -5.93 -3.89
C ILE A 167 6.37 -6.65 -4.55
N PHE A 168 6.59 -7.91 -4.16
CA PHE A 168 7.58 -8.77 -4.81
C PHE A 168 6.94 -9.54 -5.99
N PRO A 169 7.69 -9.77 -7.09
CA PRO A 169 7.21 -10.59 -8.21
C PRO A 169 6.68 -11.95 -7.76
N SER A 170 7.36 -12.63 -6.85
CA SER A 170 6.92 -13.94 -6.37
C SER A 170 5.54 -13.92 -5.72
N VAL A 171 5.16 -12.82 -5.05
CA VAL A 171 3.84 -12.66 -4.46
C VAL A 171 2.80 -12.40 -5.54
N TYR A 172 3.10 -11.48 -6.44
CA TYR A 172 2.25 -11.15 -7.59
C TYR A 172 1.99 -12.40 -8.47
N ASP A 173 3.05 -13.10 -8.85
CA ASP A 173 2.99 -14.27 -9.73
C ASP A 173 2.20 -15.41 -9.06
N ASN A 174 2.41 -15.65 -7.77
CA ASN A 174 1.63 -16.65 -7.05
C ASN A 174 0.15 -16.28 -6.98
N LEU A 175 -0.17 -15.03 -6.66
CA LEU A 175 -1.55 -14.56 -6.62
C LEU A 175 -2.23 -14.67 -7.99
N ALA A 176 -1.51 -14.37 -9.08
CA ALA A 176 -2.01 -14.47 -10.45
C ALA A 176 -2.40 -15.90 -10.88
N THR A 177 -1.94 -16.94 -10.17
CA THR A 177 -2.36 -18.33 -10.43
C THR A 177 -3.69 -18.72 -9.79
N GLN A 178 -4.26 -17.85 -8.94
CA GLN A 178 -5.48 -18.14 -8.19
C GLN A 178 -6.74 -17.65 -8.93
N LYS A 179 -7.89 -17.71 -8.26
CA LYS A 179 -9.18 -17.18 -8.74
C LYS A 179 -9.87 -16.39 -7.64
N ALA A 180 -10.41 -15.23 -7.98
CA ALA A 180 -11.13 -14.37 -7.07
C ALA A 180 -12.27 -13.64 -7.79
N ASP A 181 -13.25 -13.17 -7.03
CA ASP A 181 -14.35 -12.33 -7.51
C ASP A 181 -14.01 -10.84 -7.34
N VAL A 182 -13.25 -10.51 -6.30
CA VAL A 182 -12.80 -9.16 -5.95
C VAL A 182 -11.29 -9.14 -5.80
N LEU A 183 -10.64 -8.09 -6.32
CA LEU A 183 -9.25 -7.77 -6.04
C LEU A 183 -9.20 -6.46 -5.25
N VAL A 184 -8.64 -6.49 -4.05
CA VAL A 184 -8.32 -5.28 -3.28
C VAL A 184 -6.84 -4.98 -3.41
N THR A 185 -6.50 -3.74 -3.72
CA THR A 185 -5.12 -3.28 -3.84
C THR A 185 -4.90 -1.99 -3.07
N HIS A 186 -3.66 -1.71 -2.67
CA HIS A 186 -3.36 -0.36 -2.18
C HIS A 186 -3.04 0.55 -3.39
N GLU A 187 -2.11 0.12 -4.24
CA GLU A 187 -1.81 0.78 -5.51
C GLU A 187 -3.00 0.82 -6.48
N ALA A 188 -3.08 1.87 -7.30
CA ALA A 188 -4.18 2.06 -8.24
C ALA A 188 -4.04 1.22 -9.52
N ALA A 189 -5.17 0.80 -10.08
CA ALA A 189 -5.25 0.13 -11.38
C ALA A 189 -4.92 1.08 -12.54
N GLY A 190 -4.66 0.55 -13.74
CA GLY A 190 -4.16 1.31 -14.90
C GLY A 190 -5.11 2.40 -15.43
N CYS A 191 -6.38 2.41 -15.01
CA CYS A 191 -7.32 3.49 -15.32
C CYS A 191 -6.99 4.82 -14.61
N HIS A 192 -6.19 4.77 -13.54
CA HIS A 192 -5.73 5.96 -12.83
C HIS A 192 -4.40 6.48 -13.39
N LYS A 193 -4.20 7.81 -13.40
CA LYS A 193 -2.99 8.48 -13.93
C LYS A 193 -1.66 8.00 -13.32
N LYS A 194 -1.70 7.58 -12.04
CA LYS A 194 -0.56 7.04 -11.28
C LYS A 194 -0.67 5.52 -11.07
N GLY A 195 -1.61 4.87 -11.75
CA GLY A 195 -1.87 3.45 -11.59
C GLY A 195 -0.99 2.56 -12.45
N PHE A 196 -1.17 1.25 -12.29
CA PHE A 196 -0.31 0.24 -12.91
C PHE A 196 -1.10 -0.77 -13.74
N ASP A 197 -0.71 -0.93 -15.01
CA ASP A 197 -1.25 -1.98 -15.90
C ASP A 197 -1.00 -3.40 -15.36
N ALA A 198 0.00 -3.59 -14.49
CA ALA A 198 0.19 -4.86 -13.78
C ALA A 198 -1.01 -5.25 -12.93
N ILE A 199 -1.71 -4.29 -12.32
CA ILE A 199 -2.91 -4.60 -11.53
C ILE A 199 -4.05 -5.04 -12.45
N ASP A 200 -4.19 -4.41 -13.62
CA ASP A 200 -5.17 -4.82 -14.62
C ASP A 200 -4.93 -6.26 -15.10
N ARG A 201 -3.66 -6.60 -15.36
CA ARG A 201 -3.25 -7.96 -15.76
C ARG A 201 -3.53 -8.97 -14.65
N LEU A 202 -3.29 -8.59 -13.40
CA LEU A 202 -3.59 -9.44 -12.24
C LEU A 202 -5.09 -9.67 -12.10
N GLY A 203 -5.90 -8.62 -12.19
CA GLY A 203 -7.36 -8.73 -12.14
C GLY A 203 -7.90 -9.67 -13.22
N LYS A 204 -7.37 -9.56 -14.45
CA LYS A 204 -7.71 -10.48 -15.53
C LYS A 204 -7.30 -11.93 -15.25
N ALA A 205 -6.08 -12.16 -14.74
CA ALA A 205 -5.59 -13.51 -14.44
C ALA A 205 -6.41 -14.20 -13.33
N LEU A 206 -6.84 -13.42 -12.33
CA LEU A 206 -7.72 -13.84 -11.25
C LEU A 206 -9.18 -14.02 -11.67
N HIS A 207 -9.59 -13.44 -12.82
CA HIS A 207 -10.98 -13.32 -13.27
C HIS A 207 -11.88 -12.55 -12.31
N VAL A 208 -11.34 -11.51 -11.69
CA VAL A 208 -12.15 -10.67 -10.81
C VAL A 208 -13.20 -9.91 -11.59
N LYS A 209 -14.32 -9.63 -10.93
CA LYS A 209 -15.36 -8.74 -11.42
C LYS A 209 -15.19 -7.33 -10.86
N TRP A 210 -14.63 -7.19 -9.66
CA TRP A 210 -14.43 -5.89 -9.00
C TRP A 210 -12.97 -5.67 -8.57
N ILE A 211 -12.53 -4.43 -8.67
CA ILE A 211 -11.26 -3.94 -8.14
C ILE A 211 -11.54 -2.73 -7.25
N PHE A 212 -11.04 -2.78 -6.02
CA PHE A 212 -11.05 -1.64 -5.09
C PHE A 212 -9.61 -1.24 -4.75
N HIS A 213 -9.31 0.05 -4.79
CA HIS A 213 -7.98 0.53 -4.43
C HIS A 213 -7.99 1.78 -3.55
N GLY A 214 -6.96 1.93 -2.70
CA GLY A 214 -6.70 3.13 -1.90
C GLY A 214 -5.58 4.00 -2.50
N HIS A 215 -4.66 4.45 -1.64
CA HIS A 215 -3.38 5.14 -1.87
C HIS A 215 -3.46 6.54 -2.49
N GLN A 216 -4.40 6.78 -3.41
CA GLN A 216 -4.47 8.03 -4.16
C GLN A 216 -5.31 9.10 -3.47
N HIS A 217 -6.09 8.72 -2.44
CA HIS A 217 -7.00 9.59 -1.71
C HIS A 217 -8.04 10.28 -2.61
N GLU A 218 -8.27 9.72 -3.80
CA GLU A 218 -9.28 10.17 -4.75
C GLU A 218 -10.49 9.27 -4.60
N ASP A 219 -11.65 9.84 -4.31
CA ASP A 219 -12.91 9.10 -4.33
C ASP A 219 -13.48 9.09 -5.76
N ARG A 220 -13.31 7.97 -6.46
CA ARG A 220 -13.73 7.86 -7.86
C ARG A 220 -14.23 6.48 -8.27
N ASP A 221 -15.40 6.45 -8.90
CA ASP A 221 -15.89 5.30 -9.67
C ASP A 221 -15.40 5.39 -11.13
N PHE A 222 -14.63 4.40 -11.58
CA PHE A 222 -14.20 4.28 -12.97
C PHE A 222 -15.18 3.45 -13.83
N GLY A 223 -16.21 2.87 -13.21
CA GLY A 223 -17.17 1.99 -13.85
C GLY A 223 -16.50 0.75 -14.43
N LEU A 224 -17.02 0.29 -15.57
CA LEU A 224 -16.50 -0.89 -16.25
C LEU A 224 -15.23 -0.54 -17.04
N TYR A 225 -14.09 -1.06 -16.58
CA TYR A 225 -12.78 -0.88 -17.18
C TYR A 225 -12.12 -2.22 -17.47
N LYS A 226 -11.78 -2.48 -18.74
CA LYS A 226 -11.19 -3.75 -19.22
C LYS A 226 -11.97 -5.00 -18.77
N GLY A 227 -13.29 -4.89 -18.59
CA GLY A 227 -14.18 -5.97 -18.17
C GLY A 227 -14.34 -6.15 -16.65
N MET A 228 -13.78 -5.24 -15.85
CA MET A 228 -13.84 -5.26 -14.39
C MET A 228 -14.40 -3.92 -13.90
N HIS A 229 -15.22 -3.92 -12.85
CA HIS A 229 -15.65 -2.69 -12.19
C HIS A 229 -14.53 -2.18 -11.29
N VAL A 230 -14.12 -0.92 -11.43
CA VAL A 230 -12.99 -0.37 -10.67
C VAL A 230 -13.43 0.84 -9.85
N ARG A 231 -13.19 0.82 -8.54
CA ARG A 231 -13.52 1.89 -7.60
C ARG A 231 -12.27 2.29 -6.81
N ALA A 232 -11.88 3.55 -6.89
CA ALA A 232 -10.96 4.15 -5.93
C ALA A 232 -11.76 4.49 -4.67
N VAL A 233 -11.28 4.09 -3.50
CA VAL A 233 -11.88 4.47 -2.22
C VAL A 233 -11.10 5.65 -1.67
N GLY A 234 -11.78 6.76 -1.45
CA GLY A 234 -11.13 7.99 -1.00
C GLY A 234 -10.61 7.92 0.45
N TYR A 235 -9.89 8.97 0.84
CA TYR A 235 -9.30 9.11 2.18
C TYR A 235 -10.37 9.02 3.27
N ARG A 236 -10.27 8.00 4.13
CA ARG A 236 -11.25 7.69 5.19
C ARG A 236 -12.68 7.47 4.68
N GLY A 237 -12.82 7.14 3.40
CA GLY A 237 -14.09 6.76 2.80
C GLY A 237 -14.37 5.27 2.99
N ILE A 238 -15.65 4.90 2.97
CA ILE A 238 -16.10 3.51 3.02
C ILE A 238 -17.12 3.28 1.91
N VAL A 239 -16.89 2.26 1.09
CA VAL A 239 -17.80 1.87 0.01
C VAL A 239 -18.27 0.42 0.17
N ASP A 240 -19.44 0.09 -0.36
CA ASP A 240 -19.93 -1.28 -0.43
C ASP A 240 -19.38 -2.07 -1.64
N LEU A 241 -19.75 -3.35 -1.74
CA LEU A 241 -19.37 -4.23 -2.85
C LEU A 241 -19.89 -3.79 -4.21
N GLN A 242 -20.96 -2.99 -4.25
CA GLN A 242 -21.47 -2.42 -5.48
C GLN A 242 -20.75 -1.11 -5.85
N GLY A 243 -19.95 -0.55 -4.93
CA GLY A 243 -19.20 0.69 -5.09
C GLY A 243 -19.94 1.93 -4.60
N ASN A 244 -21.08 1.76 -3.90
CA ASN A 244 -21.82 2.88 -3.32
C ASN A 244 -21.15 3.36 -2.04
N ASP A 245 -21.23 4.67 -1.79
CA ASP A 245 -20.70 5.27 -0.58
C ASP A 245 -21.54 4.92 0.65
N ILE A 246 -20.86 4.44 1.69
CA ILE A 246 -21.39 4.22 3.03
C ILE A 246 -20.96 5.36 3.95
N VAL A 247 -19.67 5.74 3.85
CA VAL A 247 -19.11 6.93 4.48
C VAL A 247 -18.41 7.73 3.39
N GLU A 248 -18.85 8.98 3.21
CA GLU A 248 -18.24 9.90 2.25
C GLU A 248 -16.76 10.11 2.57
N ALA A 249 -15.93 10.11 1.53
CA ALA A 249 -14.50 10.36 1.69
C ALA A 249 -14.24 11.80 2.18
N GLN A 250 -13.27 11.92 3.08
CA GLN A 250 -12.80 13.21 3.58
C GLN A 250 -11.79 13.83 2.63
N ILE A 251 -11.63 15.15 2.68
CA ILE A 251 -10.58 15.83 1.93
C ILE A 251 -9.22 15.48 2.56
N ASP A 252 -8.27 15.09 1.72
CA ASP A 252 -6.90 14.82 2.14
C ASP A 252 -6.28 16.07 2.82
N PRO A 253 -5.67 15.94 4.01
CA PRO A 253 -4.95 17.02 4.66
C PRO A 253 -3.92 17.74 3.77
N ARG A 254 -3.30 17.05 2.81
CA ARG A 254 -2.36 17.63 1.83
C ARG A 254 -3.08 18.58 0.88
N ASP A 255 -4.26 18.20 0.40
CA ASP A 255 -5.06 19.02 -0.50
C ASP A 255 -5.68 20.20 0.24
N LEU A 256 -6.09 20.01 1.51
CA LEU A 256 -6.53 21.11 2.38
C LEU A 256 -5.44 22.18 2.53
N LEU A 257 -4.18 21.77 2.73
CA LEU A 257 -3.06 22.72 2.84
C LEU A 257 -2.82 23.49 1.53
N ILE A 258 -2.91 22.82 0.38
CA ILE A 258 -2.80 23.46 -0.93
C ILE A 258 -3.94 24.46 -1.15
N MET A 259 -5.18 24.09 -0.80
CA MET A 259 -6.33 24.97 -0.90
C MET A 259 -6.20 26.19 0.02
N GLN A 260 -5.73 26.01 1.26
CA GLN A 260 -5.45 27.12 2.18
C GLN A 260 -4.41 28.06 1.60
N GLN A 261 -3.28 27.52 1.11
CA GLN A 261 -2.22 28.32 0.49
C GLN A 261 -2.66 29.03 -0.80
N ALA A 262 -3.61 28.47 -1.55
CA ALA A 262 -4.16 29.10 -2.75
C ALA A 262 -5.23 30.17 -2.44
N CYS A 263 -5.92 30.07 -1.30
CA CYS A 263 -6.83 31.11 -0.82
C CYS A 263 -6.07 32.30 -0.18
N ASP A 264 -4.84 32.07 0.27
CA ASP A 264 -3.91 33.11 0.74
C ASP A 264 -3.14 33.73 -0.44
N GLU A 265 -3.83 34.32 -1.42
CA GLU A 265 -3.19 35.23 -2.39
C GLU A 265 -2.61 36.44 -1.62
N PRO A 266 -1.35 36.86 -1.85
CA PRO A 266 -0.78 38.01 -1.16
C PRO A 266 -1.59 39.26 -1.48
N ALA A 267 -1.76 40.13 -0.47
CA ALA A 267 -2.42 41.42 -0.63
C ALA A 267 -1.85 42.18 -1.85
N PRO A 268 -2.67 42.93 -2.60
CA PRO A 268 -2.29 43.58 -3.86
C PRO A 268 -1.21 44.68 -3.74
N GLU A 269 -0.54 44.81 -2.60
CA GLU A 269 0.48 45.83 -2.33
C GLU A 269 1.90 45.44 -2.79
N VAL A 270 2.08 44.28 -3.43
CA VAL A 270 3.39 43.85 -4.00
C VAL A 270 3.41 43.94 -5.54
N PHE A 271 2.62 44.82 -6.15
CA PHE A 271 2.68 45.07 -7.60
C PHE A 271 3.44 46.33 -8.02
N ASP A 272 3.89 47.17 -7.09
CA ASP A 272 4.49 48.49 -7.43
C ASP A 272 6.03 48.58 -7.32
N THR A 273 6.76 47.47 -7.21
CA THR A 273 8.25 47.53 -7.19
C THR A 273 8.98 46.72 -8.26
N ILE A 274 8.28 46.19 -9.26
CA ILE A 274 8.93 45.52 -10.41
C ILE A 274 8.59 46.24 -11.72
N TYR A 275 8.76 47.57 -11.74
CA TYR A 275 9.03 48.30 -12.98
C TYR A 275 10.43 48.91 -12.84
N SER A 276 11.46 48.15 -13.24
CA SER A 276 12.72 48.63 -13.84
C SER A 276 13.80 47.54 -13.80
N GLN A 277 13.70 46.54 -14.68
CA GLN A 277 14.87 45.76 -15.12
C GLN A 277 14.73 45.55 -16.63
N PRO A 278 15.78 45.85 -17.45
CA PRO A 278 15.67 45.81 -18.90
C PRO A 278 15.63 44.36 -19.42
N VAL A 279 14.91 44.20 -20.53
CA VAL A 279 14.67 42.96 -21.27
C VAL A 279 16.01 42.31 -21.68
N VAL A 280 16.25 41.08 -21.22
CA VAL A 280 17.27 40.19 -21.80
C VAL A 280 16.62 39.19 -22.74
N ASP A 281 17.24 39.04 -23.91
CA ASP A 281 16.77 38.35 -25.11
C ASP A 281 16.45 36.85 -24.90
N PHE A 282 15.33 36.39 -25.44
CA PHE A 282 14.64 35.13 -25.07
C PHE A 282 15.09 33.89 -25.85
N HIS A 283 16.24 33.91 -26.54
CA HIS A 283 16.58 32.88 -27.55
C HIS A 283 17.69 31.87 -27.22
N SER A 284 17.96 31.55 -25.94
CA SER A 284 18.95 30.50 -25.64
C SER A 284 18.74 29.62 -24.40
N TYR A 285 17.50 29.39 -23.94
CA TYR A 285 17.25 28.41 -22.86
C TYR A 285 16.76 27.06 -23.38
N ARG A 286 17.69 26.10 -23.47
CA ARG A 286 17.37 24.66 -23.42
C ARG A 286 17.05 24.30 -21.97
N SER A 287 15.83 23.87 -21.68
CA SER A 287 15.45 23.34 -20.36
C SER A 287 16.33 22.15 -19.97
N PRO A 288 16.88 22.10 -18.74
CA PRO A 288 17.63 20.95 -18.27
C PRO A 288 16.69 19.79 -17.91
N ASN A 289 17.08 18.59 -18.35
CA ASN A 289 16.43 17.32 -18.04
C ASN A 289 16.50 17.04 -16.51
N PRO A 290 15.36 16.84 -15.82
CA PRO A 290 15.29 16.71 -14.35
C PRO A 290 16.02 15.48 -13.78
N TYR A 291 16.37 14.49 -14.61
CA TYR A 291 17.08 13.28 -14.15
C TYR A 291 18.60 13.47 -13.94
N ARG A 292 19.16 14.64 -14.25
CA ARG A 292 20.61 14.89 -14.12
C ARG A 292 21.02 15.44 -12.75
N MET A 293 20.13 16.15 -12.05
CA MET A 293 20.44 16.75 -10.73
C MET A 293 20.54 15.72 -9.60
N ASP A 294 19.77 14.62 -9.65
CA ASP A 294 19.81 13.57 -8.63
C ASP A 294 21.14 12.80 -8.58
N ARG A 295 21.87 12.77 -9.69
CA ARG A 295 23.20 12.12 -9.74
C ARG A 295 24.26 12.97 -9.06
N GLU A 296 24.23 14.29 -9.20
CA GLU A 296 25.19 15.20 -8.59
C GLU A 296 24.95 15.35 -7.08
N ALA A 297 23.68 15.45 -6.67
CA ALA A 297 23.29 15.46 -5.25
C ALA A 297 23.65 14.15 -4.52
N ASN A 298 23.55 13.00 -5.19
CA ASN A 298 24.00 11.73 -4.61
C ASN A 298 25.54 11.59 -4.59
N ARG A 299 26.24 12.21 -5.54
CA ARG A 299 27.72 12.17 -5.60
C ARG A 299 28.33 13.07 -4.52
N SER A 300 27.75 14.24 -4.27
CA SER A 300 28.17 15.15 -3.20
C SER A 300 27.89 14.55 -1.81
N LYS A 301 26.71 13.95 -1.58
CA LYS A 301 26.39 13.23 -0.32
C LYS A 301 27.33 12.04 -0.07
N ARG A 302 27.69 11.27 -1.09
CA ARG A 302 28.66 10.16 -0.96
C ARG A 302 30.06 10.64 -0.64
N ASN A 303 30.51 11.75 -1.24
CA ASN A 303 31.83 12.32 -0.96
C ASN A 303 31.90 12.91 0.45
N TRP A 304 30.84 13.57 0.91
CA TRP A 304 30.77 14.14 2.27
C TRP A 304 30.82 13.04 3.35
N ASN A 305 30.06 11.96 3.18
CA ASN A 305 30.09 10.81 4.09
C ASN A 305 31.43 10.06 4.09
N ARG A 306 32.17 10.08 2.96
CA ARG A 306 33.51 9.48 2.86
C ARG A 306 34.56 10.32 3.59
N SER A 307 34.49 11.65 3.50
CA SER A 307 35.35 12.56 4.27
C SER A 307 35.16 12.37 5.77
N GLN A 308 33.90 12.38 6.23
CA GLN A 308 33.54 12.20 7.64
C GLN A 308 34.04 10.88 8.23
N ARG A 309 34.08 9.79 7.44
CA ARG A 309 34.66 8.52 7.86
C ARG A 309 36.19 8.55 7.95
N GLN A 310 36.86 9.21 7.01
CA GLN A 310 38.32 9.35 7.02
C GLN A 310 38.80 10.25 8.17
N ASP A 311 38.03 11.29 8.51
CA ASP A 311 38.34 12.16 9.65
C ASP A 311 38.18 11.42 10.99
N LYS A 312 37.11 10.62 11.15
CA LYS A 312 36.95 9.75 12.33
C LYS A 312 38.03 8.68 12.46
N GLU A 313 38.47 8.07 11.35
CA GLU A 313 39.56 7.09 11.37
C GLU A 313 40.91 7.74 11.70
N ARG A 314 41.16 8.99 11.28
CA ARG A 314 42.35 9.76 11.68
C ARG A 314 42.34 10.13 13.16
N ASP A 315 41.20 10.56 13.70
CA ASP A 315 41.09 10.88 15.13
C ASP A 315 41.25 9.65 16.01
N CYS A 316 40.69 8.50 15.63
CA CYS A 316 40.92 7.25 16.35
C CYS A 316 42.39 6.80 16.34
N ARG A 317 43.12 7.03 15.23
CA ARG A 317 44.57 6.74 15.17
C ARG A 317 45.39 7.67 16.07
N LYS A 318 45.08 8.97 16.09
CA LYS A 318 45.75 9.94 16.98
C LYS A 318 45.52 9.63 18.46
N VAL A 319 44.31 9.20 18.82
CA VAL A 319 43.98 8.81 20.21
C VAL A 319 44.72 7.53 20.62
N ASN A 320 44.90 6.58 19.71
CA ASN A 320 45.65 5.35 19.98
C ASN A 320 47.16 5.58 20.05
N GLU A 321 47.72 6.47 19.23
CA GLU A 321 49.13 6.88 19.31
C GLU A 321 49.43 7.63 20.62
N ALA A 322 48.54 8.53 21.05
CA ALA A 322 48.68 9.24 22.34
C ALA A 322 48.62 8.29 23.55
N LYS A 323 47.79 7.23 23.49
CA LYS A 323 47.74 6.19 24.53
C LYS A 323 48.98 5.30 24.54
N SER A 324 49.60 5.06 23.38
CA SER A 324 50.84 4.29 23.27
C SER A 324 52.05 5.05 23.80
N GLN A 325 52.10 6.38 23.64
CA GLN A 325 53.16 7.22 24.21
C GLN A 325 53.03 7.36 25.73
N ALA A 326 51.80 7.47 26.26
CA ALA A 326 51.57 7.55 27.70
C ALA A 326 51.91 6.26 28.48
N SER A 327 52.03 5.10 27.81
CA SER A 327 52.42 3.84 28.47
C SER A 327 53.93 3.60 28.52
N GLN A 328 54.75 4.45 27.88
CA GLN A 328 56.22 4.31 27.86
C GLN A 328 56.93 5.13 28.95
N ASP A 329 56.22 6.04 29.63
CA ASP A 329 56.79 6.95 30.64
C ASP A 329 56.46 6.59 32.11
N LEU A 330 56.06 5.35 32.40
CA LEU A 330 55.84 4.90 33.78
C LEU A 330 57.15 4.38 34.42
N PRO A 331 57.59 4.92 35.57
CA PRO A 331 58.80 4.46 36.25
C PRO A 331 58.60 3.04 36.82
N PRO A 332 59.67 2.23 36.92
CA PRO A 332 59.57 0.85 37.35
C PRO A 332 59.10 0.74 38.81
N LYS A 333 58.09 -0.09 39.05
CA LYS A 333 57.64 -0.47 40.39
C LYS A 333 58.78 -1.20 41.11
N LYS A 334 59.20 -0.68 42.26
CA LYS A 334 60.10 -1.38 43.19
C LYS A 334 59.30 -2.46 43.92
N ASP A 335 59.72 -3.70 43.78
CA ASP A 335 59.31 -4.81 44.63
C ASP A 335 59.80 -4.58 46.06
N LYS A 336 58.91 -4.77 47.05
CA LYS A 336 59.29 -5.00 48.43
C LYS A 336 58.60 -6.26 48.92
N TYR A 337 59.43 -7.29 49.09
CA TYR A 337 59.22 -8.42 49.98
C TYR A 337 59.11 -7.94 51.43
N LEU A 338 58.01 -8.28 52.10
CA LEU A 338 57.92 -8.95 53.41
C LEU A 338 56.46 -9.07 53.84
#